data_AF-A0A0R2ZL05-F1
#
_entry.id   AF-A0A0R2ZL05-F1
#
_cell.length_a   1.000
_cell.length_b   1.000
_cell.length_c   1.000
_cell.angle_alpha   90.00
_cell.angle_beta   90.00
_cell.angle_gamma   90.00
#
_symmetry.space_group_name_H-M   'P 1'
#
loop_
_entity.id
_entity.type
_entity.pdbx_description
1 polymer ?
#
loop_
_entity_poly.entity_id
_entity_poly.type
_entity_poly.pdbx_seq_one_letter_code
_entity_poly.pdbx_strand_id
1 'polypeptide(L)'
;MKYQPKLSIIRSLLFTYSFENYDDVERELFITSKNINNNKELSELFDGLTKPDFISYEPARRKWYIDTLNHFLSTDEDFESVFHLFDTYFDDEIIDKRQFMHILLECLERYEAEIGEK
;
A
#
# COMPACT_ATOMS: atom_id res chain seq x y z
N MET A 1 4.24 -6.26 -19.34
CA MET A 1 4.80 -6.20 -17.97
C MET A 1 6.20 -6.79 -17.97
N LYS A 2 7.18 -6.14 -17.32
CA LYS A 2 8.58 -6.62 -17.25
C LYS A 2 8.77 -7.74 -16.22
N TYR A 3 7.96 -7.75 -15.17
CA TYR A 3 7.98 -8.74 -14.10
C TYR A 3 6.59 -9.36 -13.95
N GLN A 4 6.53 -10.61 -13.48
CA GLN A 4 5.26 -11.28 -13.22
C GLN A 4 4.56 -10.66 -12.00
N PRO A 5 3.23 -10.47 -12.03
CA PRO A 5 2.46 -10.05 -10.86
C PRO A 5 2.64 -11.05 -9.70
N LYS A 6 2.87 -10.55 -8.49
CA LYS A 6 2.97 -11.39 -7.27
C LYS A 6 2.36 -10.67 -6.08
N LEU A 7 1.42 -11.29 -5.37
CA LEU A 7 0.81 -10.72 -4.16
C LEU A 7 1.86 -10.40 -3.07
N SER A 8 2.94 -11.20 -3.00
CA SER A 8 4.02 -10.98 -2.04
C SER A 8 4.72 -9.62 -2.20
N ILE A 9 4.72 -9.03 -3.40
CA ILE A 9 5.31 -7.71 -3.57
C ILE A 9 4.44 -6.65 -2.89
N ILE A 10 3.11 -6.74 -3.01
CA ILE A 10 2.18 -5.83 -2.36
C ILE A 10 2.38 -5.88 -0.85
N ARG A 11 2.49 -7.09 -0.28
CA ARG A 11 2.81 -7.27 1.16
C ARG A 11 4.13 -6.59 1.55
N SER A 12 5.16 -6.66 0.71
CA SER A 12 6.44 -5.98 0.97
C SER A 12 6.33 -4.46 0.99
N LEU A 13 5.43 -3.88 0.21
CA LEU A 13 5.15 -2.43 0.25
C LEU A 13 4.43 -2.04 1.53
N LEU A 14 3.44 -2.84 1.94
CA LEU A 14 2.66 -2.59 3.14
C LEU A 14 3.43 -2.86 4.45
N PHE A 15 4.63 -3.45 4.37
CA PHE A 15 5.43 -3.78 5.56
C PHE A 15 5.72 -2.56 6.43
N THR A 16 5.69 -1.32 5.92
CA THR A 16 5.76 -0.06 6.70
C THR A 16 4.73 0.06 7.82
N TYR A 17 3.59 -0.64 7.69
CA TYR A 17 2.51 -0.65 8.67
C TYR A 17 2.60 -1.78 9.72
N SER A 18 3.58 -2.67 9.57
CA SER A 18 3.76 -3.85 10.44
C SER A 18 4.36 -3.51 11.80
N PHE A 19 3.99 -4.25 12.84
CA PHE A 19 4.70 -4.28 14.13
C PHE A 19 6.17 -4.70 13.96
N GLU A 20 6.48 -5.48 12.93
CA GLU A 20 7.82 -6.04 12.71
C GLU A 20 8.80 -5.09 12.00
N ASN A 21 8.38 -3.88 11.60
CA ASN A 21 9.21 -3.04 10.74
C ASN A 21 10.27 -2.23 11.51
N TYR A 22 9.85 -1.17 12.20
CA TYR A 22 10.72 -0.34 13.02
C TYR A 22 10.02 0.07 14.32
N ASP A 23 10.77 0.25 15.41
CA ASP A 23 10.28 0.84 16.65
C ASP A 23 10.32 2.37 16.50
N ASP A 24 9.17 2.96 16.15
CA ASP A 24 9.02 4.40 15.92
C ASP A 24 7.63 4.85 16.39
N VAL A 25 7.59 5.43 17.58
CA VAL A 25 6.37 5.88 18.24
C VAL A 25 5.61 6.93 17.42
N GLU A 26 6.29 7.81 16.67
CA GLU A 26 5.60 8.80 15.85
C GLU A 26 4.90 8.14 14.66
N ARG A 27 5.55 7.16 14.03
CA ARG A 27 4.94 6.33 12.97
C ARG A 27 3.72 5.59 13.51
N GLU A 28 3.87 4.93 14.65
CA GLU A 28 2.81 4.15 15.27
C GLU A 28 1.59 5.01 15.58
N LEU A 29 1.78 6.13 16.28
CA LEU A 29 0.71 7.09 16.59
C LEU A 29 0.05 7.64 15.32
N PHE A 30 0.83 7.85 14.25
CA PHE A 30 0.27 8.28 12.98
C PHE A 30 -0.62 7.20 12.36
N ILE A 31 -0.18 5.93 12.36
CA ILE A 31 -0.98 4.80 11.83
C ILE A 31 -2.27 4.62 12.63
N THR A 32 -2.20 4.59 13.97
CA THR A 32 -3.38 4.40 14.83
C THR A 32 -4.34 5.59 14.78
N SER A 33 -3.86 6.79 14.42
CA SER A 33 -4.71 7.98 14.29
C SER A 33 -5.65 7.99 13.08
N LYS A 34 -5.55 7.01 12.18
CA LYS A 34 -6.27 6.97 10.89
C LYS A 34 -7.27 5.84 10.82
N ASN A 35 -8.47 6.15 10.34
CA ASN A 35 -9.44 5.13 9.97
C ASN A 35 -9.09 4.54 8.59
N ILE A 36 -8.53 3.34 8.58
CA ILE A 36 -8.15 2.60 7.37
C ILE A 36 -9.32 2.19 6.47
N ASN A 37 -10.55 2.19 7.00
CA ASN A 37 -11.77 1.94 6.22
C ASN A 37 -12.37 3.24 5.64
N ASN A 38 -11.77 4.40 5.94
CA ASN A 38 -12.09 5.68 5.30
C ASN A 38 -11.09 5.96 4.17
N ASN A 39 -11.57 5.97 2.93
CA ASN A 39 -10.72 6.16 1.74
C ASN A 39 -9.81 7.40 1.81
N LYS A 40 -10.30 8.50 2.39
CA LYS A 40 -9.52 9.74 2.49
C LYS A 40 -8.40 9.59 3.51
N GLU A 41 -8.71 9.11 4.71
CA GLU A 41 -7.72 8.92 5.77
C GLU A 41 -6.69 7.84 5.40
N LEU A 42 -7.13 6.78 4.70
CA LEU A 42 -6.25 5.77 4.13
C LEU A 42 -5.28 6.37 3.09
N SER A 43 -5.78 7.26 2.22
CA SER A 43 -4.92 7.97 1.27
C SER A 43 -3.91 8.88 1.97
N GLU A 44 -4.31 9.57 3.04
CA GLU A 44 -3.40 10.38 3.87
C GLU A 44 -2.32 9.52 4.53
N LEU A 45 -2.69 8.31 4.97
CA LEU A 45 -1.76 7.35 5.55
C LEU A 45 -0.73 6.85 4.50
N PHE A 46 -1.18 6.59 3.26
CA PHE A 46 -0.28 6.26 2.16
C PHE A 46 0.62 7.44 1.79
N ASP A 47 0.08 8.66 1.77
CA ASP A 47 0.85 9.88 1.47
C ASP A 47 1.98 10.10 2.48
N GLY A 48 1.73 9.81 3.76
CA GLY A 48 2.72 9.94 4.82
C GLY A 48 3.79 8.84 4.82
N LEU A 49 3.39 7.57 4.63
CA LEU A 49 4.27 6.42 4.89
C LEU A 49 4.64 5.59 3.67
N THR A 50 3.74 5.45 2.69
CA THR A 50 4.03 4.66 1.47
C THR A 50 4.73 5.50 0.41
N LYS A 51 4.32 6.77 0.24
CA LYS A 51 4.86 7.66 -0.79
C LYS A 51 6.38 7.84 -0.70
N PRO A 52 7.00 8.14 0.46
CA PRO A 52 8.45 8.37 0.53
C PRO A 52 9.26 7.17 0.06
N ASP A 53 8.84 5.96 0.44
CA ASP A 53 9.48 4.72 0.02
C ASP A 53 9.26 4.47 -1.47
N PHE A 54 8.02 4.62 -1.94
CA PHE A 54 7.66 4.35 -3.33
C PHE A 54 8.43 5.23 -4.31
N ILE A 55 8.52 6.54 -4.06
CA ILE A 55 9.23 7.47 -4.97
C ILE A 55 10.74 7.22 -5.00
N SER A 56 11.30 6.65 -3.93
CA SER A 56 12.73 6.30 -3.87
C SER A 56 13.10 5.10 -4.74
N TYR A 57 12.11 4.29 -5.14
CA TYR A 57 12.35 3.11 -5.97
C TYR A 57 12.64 3.46 -7.42
N GLU A 58 13.45 2.63 -8.06
CA GLU A 58 13.68 2.69 -9.51
C GLU A 58 12.36 2.60 -10.31
N PRO A 59 12.23 3.30 -11.46
CA PRO A 59 10.98 3.33 -12.24
C PRO A 59 10.43 1.94 -12.60
N ALA A 60 11.32 0.99 -12.90
CA ALA A 60 10.91 -0.38 -13.22
C ALA A 60 10.25 -1.10 -12.03
N ARG A 61 10.64 -0.77 -10.79
CA ARG A 61 10.06 -1.34 -9.58
C ARG A 61 8.72 -0.67 -9.25
N ARG A 62 8.63 0.66 -9.38
CA ARG A 62 7.36 1.40 -9.22
C ARG A 62 6.27 0.90 -10.17
N LYS A 63 6.63 0.78 -11.45
CA LYS A 63 5.75 0.19 -12.47
C LYS A 63 5.33 -1.24 -12.14
N TRP A 64 6.21 -2.04 -11.52
CA TRP A 64 5.86 -3.41 -11.15
C TRP A 64 4.77 -3.44 -10.07
N TYR A 65 4.80 -2.55 -9.08
CA TYR A 65 3.72 -2.45 -8.08
C TYR A 65 2.38 -2.08 -8.73
N ILE A 66 2.36 -1.02 -9.53
CA ILE A 66 1.15 -0.55 -10.23
C ILE A 66 0.58 -1.63 -11.15
N ASP A 67 1.42 -2.24 -11.99
CA ASP A 67 0.99 -3.28 -12.92
C ASP A 67 0.48 -4.53 -12.14
N THR A 68 1.06 -4.84 -10.97
CA THR A 68 0.64 -5.98 -10.13
C THR A 68 -0.72 -5.73 -9.49
N LEU A 69 -0.94 -4.54 -8.90
CA LEU A 69 -2.23 -4.16 -8.32
C LEU A 69 -3.33 -4.12 -9.38
N ASN A 70 -3.08 -3.47 -10.52
CA ASN A 70 -3.99 -3.45 -11.66
C ASN A 70 -4.37 -4.87 -12.12
N HIS A 71 -3.40 -5.78 -12.19
CA HIS A 71 -3.67 -7.16 -12.57
C HIS A 71 -4.63 -7.84 -11.59
N PHE A 72 -4.30 -7.87 -10.29
CA PHE A 72 -5.14 -8.60 -9.32
C PHE A 72 -6.51 -7.93 -9.09
N LEU A 73 -6.58 -6.59 -9.12
CA LEU A 73 -7.85 -5.85 -9.06
C LEU A 73 -8.74 -6.06 -10.30
N SER A 74 -8.20 -6.59 -11.39
CA SER A 74 -8.99 -7.02 -12.56
C SER A 74 -9.50 -8.46 -12.50
N THR A 75 -9.06 -9.23 -11.49
CA THR A 75 -9.45 -10.64 -11.26
C THR A 75 -10.38 -10.78 -10.06
N ASP A 76 -10.82 -11.99 -9.71
CA ASP A 76 -11.64 -12.26 -8.51
C ASP A 76 -10.81 -12.37 -7.21
N GLU A 77 -9.54 -11.94 -7.21
CA GLU A 77 -8.68 -11.92 -6.02
C GLU A 77 -9.27 -11.06 -4.88
N ASP A 78 -9.32 -11.61 -3.67
CA ASP A 78 -9.86 -10.96 -2.47
C ASP A 78 -8.78 -10.32 -1.58
N PHE A 79 -7.51 -10.58 -1.87
CA PHE A 79 -6.33 -10.10 -1.15
C PHE A 79 -6.23 -10.59 0.30
N GLU A 80 -7.00 -11.61 0.71
CA GLU A 80 -6.92 -12.18 2.06
C GLU A 80 -5.50 -12.68 2.36
N SER A 81 -4.84 -13.29 1.37
CA SER A 81 -3.48 -13.81 1.51
C SER A 81 -2.42 -12.73 1.75
N VAL A 82 -2.67 -11.48 1.35
CA VAL A 82 -1.75 -10.36 1.61
C VAL A 82 -1.75 -10.00 3.09
N PHE A 83 -2.92 -10.04 3.72
CA PHE A 83 -3.12 -9.67 5.13
C PHE A 83 -3.10 -10.86 6.09
N HIS A 84 -3.05 -12.09 5.58
CA HIS A 84 -2.96 -13.28 6.42
C HIS A 84 -1.71 -13.26 7.29
N LEU A 85 -1.91 -13.33 8.62
CA LEU A 85 -0.85 -13.22 9.64
C LEU A 85 0.00 -11.96 9.43
N PHE A 86 -0.65 -10.86 9.09
CA PHE A 86 0.00 -9.59 8.92
C PHE A 86 -0.41 -8.67 10.06
N ASP A 87 0.39 -8.69 11.13
CA ASP A 87 0.12 -7.90 12.32
C ASP A 87 0.52 -6.45 12.05
N THR A 88 -0.47 -5.55 11.99
CA THR A 88 -0.29 -4.13 11.69
C THR A 88 -0.75 -3.23 12.84
N TYR A 89 -0.24 -2.00 12.89
CA TYR A 89 -0.69 -0.97 13.81
C TYR A 89 -2.07 -0.37 13.46
N PHE A 90 -2.87 -1.03 12.61
CA PHE A 90 -4.21 -0.53 12.30
C PHE A 90 -5.12 -0.74 13.51
N ASP A 91 -5.82 0.31 13.94
CA ASP A 91 -6.76 0.23 15.08
C ASP A 91 -8.03 -0.57 14.73
N ASP A 92 -8.38 -0.62 13.45
CA ASP A 92 -9.54 -1.35 12.93
C ASP A 92 -9.12 -2.51 12.01
N GLU A 93 -9.96 -3.55 11.95
CA GLU A 93 -9.86 -4.56 10.91
C GLU A 93 -10.20 -3.97 9.53
N ILE A 94 -9.55 -4.48 8.48
CA ILE A 94 -9.86 -4.08 7.10
C ILE A 94 -11.15 -4.77 6.67
N ILE A 95 -12.23 -3.99 6.55
CA ILE A 95 -13.56 -4.47 6.18
C ILE A 95 -13.59 -4.90 4.71
N ASP A 96 -12.99 -4.09 3.83
CA ASP A 96 -12.92 -4.35 2.40
C ASP A 96 -11.47 -4.24 1.90
N LYS A 97 -10.80 -5.39 1.85
CA LYS A 97 -9.40 -5.51 1.41
C LYS A 97 -9.21 -5.14 -0.05
N ARG A 98 -10.24 -5.36 -0.88
CA ARG A 98 -10.19 -5.00 -2.29
C ARG A 98 -10.28 -3.49 -2.47
N GLN A 99 -11.19 -2.84 -1.75
CA GLN A 99 -11.26 -1.37 -1.71
C GLN A 99 -9.98 -0.76 -1.16
N PHE A 100 -9.39 -1.34 -0.11
CA PHE A 100 -8.08 -0.92 0.42
C PHE A 100 -7.00 -0.94 -0.68
N MET A 101 -6.93 -2.04 -1.45
CA MET A 101 -5.97 -2.17 -2.55
C MET A 101 -6.26 -1.22 -3.72
N HIS A 102 -7.53 -0.90 -3.96
CA HIS A 102 -7.92 0.09 -4.96
C HIS A 102 -7.40 1.49 -4.58
N ILE A 103 -7.59 1.91 -3.33
CA ILE A 103 -7.05 3.19 -2.83
C ILE A 103 -5.53 3.22 -2.89
N LEU A 104 -4.87 2.10 -2.56
CA LEU A 104 -3.42 1.99 -2.71
C LEU A 104 -3.01 2.21 -4.17
N LEU A 105 -3.66 1.55 -5.13
CA LEU A 105 -3.37 1.71 -6.56
C LEU A 105 -3.53 3.16 -7.01
N GLU A 106 -4.65 3.81 -6.69
CA GLU A 106 -4.90 5.22 -7.02
C GLU A 106 -3.80 6.14 -6.48
N CYS A 107 -3.34 5.89 -5.24
CA CYS A 107 -2.24 6.62 -4.65
C CYS A 107 -0.93 6.40 -5.40
N LEU A 108 -0.57 5.16 -5.73
CA LEU A 108 0.66 4.86 -6.46
C LEU A 108 0.67 5.48 -7.87
N GLU A 109 -0.46 5.44 -8.58
CA GLU A 109 -0.59 6.07 -9.89
C GLU A 109 -0.47 7.59 -9.80
N ARG A 110 -1.08 8.21 -8.79
CA ARG A 110 -0.90 9.65 -8.49
C ARG A 110 0.56 9.99 -8.22
N TYR A 111 1.27 9.20 -7.41
CA TYR A 111 2.68 9.45 -7.13
C TYR A 111 3.56 9.34 -8.37
N GLU A 112 3.30 8.36 -9.25
CA GLU A 112 4.04 8.22 -10.50
C GLU A 112 3.81 9.41 -11.43
N ALA A 113 2.57 9.91 -11.52
CA ALA A 113 2.26 11.11 -12.29
C ALA A 113 3.00 12.35 -11.76
N GLU A 114 3.00 12.56 -10.45
CA GLU A 114 3.73 13.67 -9.80
C GLU A 114 5.25 13.62 -10.00
N ILE A 115 5.84 12.42 -10.22
CA ILE A 115 7.26 12.27 -10.55
C ILE A 115 7.51 12.67 -12.00
N GLY A 116 6.62 12.29 -12.93
CA GLY A 116 6.76 12.59 -14.36
C GLY A 116 6.51 14.05 -14.76
N GLU A 117 5.83 14.82 -13.90
CA GLU A 117 5.62 16.27 -14.07
C GLU A 117 6.80 17.13 -13.61
N LYS A 118 7.81 16.55 -12.95
CA LYS A 118 9.02 17.24 -12.48
C LYS A 118 10.18 17.13 -13.47
#